data_AF-A0A954BDH0-F1
#
_entry.id   AF-A0A954BDH0-F1
#
_cell.length_a   1.000
_cell.length_b   1.000
_cell.length_c   1.000
_cell.angle_alpha   90.00
_cell.angle_beta   90.00
_cell.angle_gamma   90.00
#
_symmetry.space_group_name_H-M   'P 1'
#
loop_
_entity.id
_entity.type
_entity.pdbx_description
1 polymer ?
#
loop_
_entity_poly.entity_id
_entity_poly.type
_entity_poly.pdbx_seq_one_letter_code
_entity_poly.pdbx_strand_id
1 'polypeptide(L)'
;ERFVRLMKTHLAEGVNFQQETKIFFINEGSLSPQGRTSNRRIQKEILDIYVGQLRLLQSHGLIRTKNVKILAFNILGVLNWHLRWFNNEGELSAEDVHNEMIDFILYGSCGLPRDGMK
;
A
#
# COMPACT_ATOMS: atom_id res chain seq x y z
N GLU A 1 -4.19 -14.95 -1.52
CA GLU A 1 -5.06 -14.36 -0.47
C GLU A 1 -4.40 -13.41 0.54
N ARG A 2 -3.35 -13.82 1.31
CA ARG A 2 -2.77 -12.99 2.39
C ARG A 2 -2.31 -11.59 1.94
N PHE A 3 -1.66 -11.49 0.78
CA PHE A 3 -1.15 -10.22 0.26
C PHE A 3 -2.28 -9.24 -0.11
N VAL A 4 -3.38 -9.75 -0.69
CA VAL A 4 -4.58 -8.96 -0.97
C VAL A 4 -5.18 -8.40 0.32
N ARG A 5 -5.28 -9.24 1.37
CA ARG A 5 -5.80 -8.81 2.67
C ARG A 5 -4.93 -7.70 3.29
N LEU A 6 -3.61 -7.80 3.20
CA LEU A 6 -2.68 -6.74 3.65
C LEU A 6 -3.00 -5.40 2.98
N MET A 7 -3.16 -5.37 1.65
CA MET A 7 -3.46 -4.15 0.92
C MET A 7 -4.87 -3.60 1.23
N LYS A 8 -5.87 -4.48 1.34
CA LYS A 8 -7.22 -4.07 1.77
C LYS A 8 -7.20 -3.41 3.14
N THR A 9 -6.49 -3.99 4.10
CA THR A 9 -6.32 -3.41 5.44
C THR A 9 -5.61 -2.06 5.37
N HIS A 10 -4.51 -1.94 4.61
CA HIS A 10 -3.79 -0.67 4.46
C HIS A 10 -4.70 0.44 3.93
N LEU A 11 -5.49 0.16 2.90
CA LEU A 11 -6.41 1.13 2.31
C LEU A 11 -7.54 1.52 3.27
N ALA A 12 -8.16 0.54 3.93
CA ALA A 12 -9.22 0.78 4.91
C ALA A 12 -8.75 1.65 6.08
N GLU A 13 -7.59 1.34 6.66
CA GLU A 13 -7.00 2.16 7.73
C GLU A 13 -6.66 3.58 7.24
N GLY A 14 -6.21 3.70 6.00
CA GLY A 14 -5.95 4.98 5.36
C GLY A 14 -7.20 5.87 5.25
N VAL A 15 -8.38 5.28 5.00
CA VAL A 15 -9.66 6.02 4.98
C VAL A 15 -10.10 6.36 6.40
N ASN A 16 -10.01 5.41 7.34
CA ASN A 16 -10.42 5.61 8.74
C ASN A 16 -9.65 6.75 9.44
N PHE A 17 -8.39 6.96 9.05
CA PHE A 17 -7.51 7.99 9.61
C PHE A 17 -7.04 8.99 8.56
N GLN A 18 -7.90 9.36 7.61
CA GLN A 18 -7.50 10.12 6.42
C GLN A 18 -6.81 11.45 6.74
N GLN A 19 -7.23 12.16 7.80
CA GLN A 19 -6.63 13.45 8.17
C GLN A 19 -5.25 13.28 8.80
N GLU A 20 -5.13 12.37 9.77
CA GLU A 20 -3.88 12.03 10.46
C GLU A 20 -2.86 11.48 9.47
N THR A 21 -3.30 10.57 8.60
CA THR A 21 -2.46 9.94 7.58
C THR A 21 -1.98 10.97 6.55
N LYS A 22 -2.82 11.95 6.15
CA LYS A 22 -2.37 13.08 5.33
C LYS A 22 -1.27 13.89 6.03
N ILE A 23 -1.37 14.16 7.33
CA ILE A 23 -0.32 14.88 8.07
C ILE A 23 1.01 14.11 8.04
N PHE A 24 0.98 12.79 8.29
CA PHE A 24 2.19 11.96 8.34
C PHE A 24 2.88 11.76 6.98
N PHE A 25 2.14 11.77 5.88
CA PHE A 25 2.69 11.53 4.53
C PHE A 25 2.86 12.78 3.67
N ILE A 26 2.15 13.87 3.97
CA ILE A 26 2.15 15.09 3.13
C ILE A 26 2.89 16.23 3.82
N ASN A 27 2.84 16.32 5.15
CA ASN A 27 3.43 17.42 5.91
C ASN A 27 4.49 16.93 6.90
N GLU A 28 5.36 16.02 6.47
CA GLU A 28 6.40 15.45 7.34
C GLU A 28 7.35 16.52 7.93
N GLY A 29 7.48 17.66 7.24
CA GLY A 29 8.24 18.82 7.69
C GLY A 29 7.65 19.55 8.92
N SER A 30 6.35 19.41 9.19
CA SER A 30 5.71 20.02 10.36
C SER A 30 5.85 19.18 11.64
N LEU A 31 6.40 17.98 11.55
CA LEU A 31 6.62 17.13 12.72
C LEU A 31 7.80 17.62 13.56
N SER A 32 7.73 17.45 14.88
CA SER A 32 8.88 17.63 15.77
C SER A 32 10.02 16.64 15.43
N PRO A 33 11.28 16.88 15.87
CA PRO A 33 12.37 15.93 15.65
C PRO A 33 12.07 14.51 16.15
N GLN A 34 11.40 14.40 17.30
CA GLN A 34 10.94 13.12 17.84
C GLN A 34 9.83 12.51 16.96
N GLY A 35 8.87 13.33 16.52
CA GLY A 35 7.81 12.92 15.60
C GLY A 35 8.35 12.37 14.28
N ARG A 36 9.35 13.03 13.68
CA ARG A 36 10.03 12.54 12.46
C ARG A 36 10.73 11.20 12.67
N THR A 37 11.40 11.03 13.79
CA THR A 37 12.06 9.76 14.15
C THR A 37 11.04 8.63 14.27
N SER A 38 9.94 8.87 14.99
CA SER A 38 8.84 7.91 15.13
C SER A 38 8.18 7.59 13.79
N ASN A 39 7.88 8.62 12.96
CA ASN A 39 7.27 8.44 11.64
C ASN A 39 8.16 7.58 10.73
N ARG A 40 9.45 7.89 10.67
CA ARG A 40 10.42 7.12 9.87
C ARG A 40 10.52 5.67 10.33
N ARG A 41 10.47 5.40 11.64
CA ARG A 41 10.45 4.04 12.18
C ARG A 41 9.20 3.28 11.72
N ILE A 42 8.02 3.87 11.85
CA ILE A 42 6.75 3.26 11.45
C ILE A 42 6.72 3.01 9.94
N GLN A 43 7.11 3.98 9.12
CA GLN A 43 7.19 3.80 7.66
C GLN A 43 8.15 2.66 7.27
N LYS A 44 9.27 2.53 7.99
CA LYS A 44 10.21 1.42 7.80
C LYS A 44 9.58 0.08 8.17
N GLU A 45 8.86 -0.01 9.29
CA GLU A 45 8.16 -1.22 9.71
C GLU A 45 7.11 -1.65 8.68
N ILE A 46 6.32 -0.70 8.16
CA ILE A 46 5.37 -0.95 7.07
C ILE A 46 6.09 -1.47 5.83
N LEU A 47 7.17 -0.81 5.39
CA LEU A 47 7.96 -1.25 4.24
C LEU A 47 8.50 -2.68 4.45
N ASP A 48 9.01 -3.00 5.64
CA ASP A 48 9.58 -4.30 5.94
C ASP A 48 8.49 -5.41 5.90
N ILE A 49 7.24 -5.13 6.29
CA ILE A 49 6.09 -6.03 6.13
C ILE A 49 5.83 -6.34 4.64
N TYR A 50 5.76 -5.29 3.80
CA TYR A 50 5.53 -5.45 2.36
C TYR A 50 6.65 -6.22 1.68
N VAL A 51 7.92 -5.89 2.00
CA VAL A 51 9.08 -6.62 1.48
C VAL A 51 9.02 -8.10 1.89
N GLY A 52 8.64 -8.41 3.13
CA GLY A 52 8.47 -9.78 3.59
C GLY A 52 7.43 -10.56 2.78
N GLN A 53 6.25 -9.97 2.54
CA GLN A 53 5.21 -10.62 1.73
C GLN A 53 5.62 -10.79 0.26
N LEU A 54 6.25 -9.78 -0.33
CA LEU A 54 6.70 -9.85 -1.72
C LEU A 54 7.83 -10.88 -1.92
N ARG A 55 8.72 -11.06 -0.93
CA ARG A 55 9.73 -12.13 -0.95
C ARG A 55 9.10 -13.52 -0.91
N LEU A 56 8.04 -13.70 -0.11
CA LEU A 56 7.29 -14.95 -0.09
C LEU A 56 6.68 -15.23 -1.48
N LEU A 57 6.00 -14.25 -2.08
CA LEU A 57 5.44 -14.39 -3.43
C LEU A 57 6.53 -14.64 -4.49
N GLN A 58 7.70 -14.01 -4.36
CA GLN A 58 8.85 -14.26 -5.22
C GLN A 58 9.35 -15.71 -5.09
N SER A 59 9.41 -16.26 -3.87
CA SER A 59 9.82 -17.65 -3.65
C SER A 59 8.85 -18.68 -4.25
N HIS A 60 7.59 -18.29 -4.46
CA HIS A 60 6.59 -19.07 -5.17
C HIS A 60 6.56 -18.81 -6.69
N GLY A 61 7.50 -18.01 -7.23
CA GLY A 61 7.58 -17.71 -8.67
C GLY A 61 6.53 -16.73 -9.19
N LEU A 62 5.73 -16.12 -8.31
CA LEU A 62 4.67 -15.18 -8.69
C LEU A 62 5.20 -13.78 -8.99
N ILE A 63 6.29 -13.36 -8.34
CA ILE A 63 6.95 -12.08 -8.59
C ILE A 63 8.19 -12.29 -9.46
N ARG A 64 8.22 -11.63 -10.62
CA ARG A 64 9.32 -11.77 -11.60
C ARG A 64 10.44 -10.74 -11.44
N THR A 65 10.21 -9.64 -10.73
CA THR A 65 11.26 -8.62 -10.53
C THR A 65 12.39 -9.15 -9.65
N LYS A 66 13.63 -8.76 -9.96
CA LYS A 66 14.79 -9.01 -9.11
C LYS A 66 14.88 -8.02 -7.93
N ASN A 67 14.21 -6.86 -8.04
CA ASN A 67 14.31 -5.77 -7.08
C ASN A 67 13.03 -5.63 -6.23
N VAL A 68 12.82 -6.55 -5.29
CA VAL A 68 11.62 -6.59 -4.42
C VAL A 68 11.38 -5.27 -3.68
N LYS A 69 12.43 -4.60 -3.21
CA LYS A 69 12.31 -3.34 -2.49
C LYS A 69 11.77 -2.21 -3.35
N ILE A 70 12.17 -2.14 -4.63
CA ILE A 70 11.65 -1.15 -5.58
C ILE A 70 10.16 -1.42 -5.84
N LEU A 71 9.78 -2.69 -6.01
CA LEU A 71 8.37 -3.05 -6.14
C LEU A 71 7.56 -2.66 -4.91
N ALA A 72 8.08 -2.88 -3.70
CA ALA A 72 7.42 -2.46 -2.46
C ALA A 72 7.18 -0.94 -2.41
N PHE A 73 8.16 -0.13 -2.82
CA PHE A 73 8.00 1.32 -2.91
C PHE A 73 6.92 1.72 -3.92
N ASN A 74 6.89 1.09 -5.09
CA ASN A 74 5.85 1.38 -6.10
C ASN A 74 4.46 1.04 -5.59
N ILE A 75 4.30 -0.12 -4.93
CA ILE A 75 3.02 -0.53 -4.33
C ILE A 75 2.59 0.46 -3.26
N LEU A 76 3.47 0.80 -2.31
CA LEU A 76 3.17 1.79 -1.28
C LEU A 76 2.88 3.18 -1.86
N GLY A 77 3.53 3.56 -2.96
CA GLY A 77 3.26 4.79 -3.70
C GLY A 77 1.82 4.85 -4.20
N VAL A 78 1.35 3.77 -4.84
CA VAL A 78 -0.04 3.66 -5.32
C VAL A 78 -1.02 3.73 -4.14
N LEU A 79 -0.80 2.91 -3.10
CA LEU A 79 -1.68 2.84 -1.93
C LEU A 79 -1.78 4.17 -1.17
N ASN A 80 -0.66 4.86 -0.98
CA ASN A 80 -0.63 6.12 -0.24
C ASN A 80 -1.16 7.30 -1.07
N TRP A 81 -1.02 7.25 -2.41
CA TRP A 81 -1.52 8.31 -3.27
C TRP A 81 -3.05 8.42 -3.20
N HIS A 82 -3.76 7.31 -3.04
CA HIS A 82 -5.21 7.24 -2.82
C HIS A 82 -5.72 8.23 -1.78
N LEU A 83 -5.00 8.39 -0.67
CA LEU A 83 -5.39 9.27 0.42
C LEU A 83 -5.56 10.74 -0.02
N ARG A 84 -4.86 11.14 -1.08
CA ARG A 84 -4.89 12.52 -1.58
C ARG A 84 -6.10 12.84 -2.44
N TRP A 85 -6.58 11.88 -3.21
CA TRP A 85 -7.61 12.12 -4.23
C TRP A 85 -8.93 11.39 -3.95
N PHE A 86 -8.93 10.39 -3.07
CA PHE A 86 -10.14 9.63 -2.77
C PHE A 86 -11.20 10.49 -2.10
N ASN A 87 -12.42 10.38 -2.63
CA ASN A 87 -13.61 11.08 -2.17
C ASN A 87 -14.70 10.07 -1.82
N ASN A 88 -15.11 10.03 -0.54
CA ASN A 88 -16.18 9.15 -0.07
C ASN A 88 -17.56 9.48 -0.65
N GLU A 89 -17.74 10.69 -1.20
CA GLU A 89 -18.99 11.13 -1.85
C GLU A 89 -18.96 10.95 -3.37
N GLY A 90 -17.96 10.25 -3.91
CA GLY A 90 -17.85 9.96 -5.34
C GLY A 90 -18.83 8.88 -5.82
N GLU A 91 -18.83 8.64 -7.14
CA GLU A 91 -19.71 7.63 -7.76
C GLU A 91 -19.35 6.18 -7.37
N LEU A 92 -18.08 5.92 -7.07
CA LEU A 92 -17.59 4.61 -6.66
C LEU A 92 -17.47 4.52 -5.14
N SER A 93 -17.84 3.37 -4.58
CA SER A 93 -17.64 3.09 -3.16
C SER A 93 -16.15 2.94 -2.83
N ALA A 94 -15.78 3.09 -1.56
CA ALA A 94 -14.42 2.80 -1.09
C ALA A 94 -13.99 1.38 -1.45
N GLU A 95 -14.90 0.41 -1.36
CA GLU A 95 -14.60 -0.98 -1.70
C GLU A 95 -14.29 -1.14 -3.21
N ASP A 96 -15.06 -0.50 -4.08
CA ASP A 96 -14.83 -0.55 -5.54
C ASP A 96 -13.47 0.04 -5.89
N VAL A 97 -13.15 1.21 -5.33
CA VAL A 97 -11.85 1.85 -5.54
C VAL A 97 -10.70 0.99 -5.01
N HIS A 98 -10.84 0.42 -3.80
CA HIS A 98 -9.82 -0.46 -3.24
C HIS A 98 -9.60 -1.71 -4.10
N ASN A 99 -10.67 -2.27 -4.64
CA ASN A 99 -10.63 -3.45 -5.50
C ASN A 99 -9.88 -3.14 -6.81
N GLU A 100 -10.21 -2.04 -7.49
CA GLU A 100 -9.52 -1.56 -8.71
C GLU A 100 -8.02 -1.33 -8.47
N MET A 101 -7.68 -0.66 -7.37
CA MET A 101 -6.28 -0.41 -7.02
C MET A 101 -5.50 -1.70 -6.77
N ILE A 102 -6.10 -2.67 -6.08
CA ILE A 102 -5.44 -3.95 -5.82
C ILE A 102 -5.27 -4.73 -7.12
N ASP A 103 -6.27 -4.77 -7.99
CA ASP A 103 -6.13 -5.43 -9.29
C ASP A 103 -5.02 -4.81 -10.13
N PHE A 104 -4.95 -3.47 -10.20
CA PHE A 104 -3.84 -2.76 -10.85
C PHE A 104 -2.47 -3.20 -10.30
N ILE A 105 -2.33 -3.24 -8.97
CA ILE A 105 -1.08 -3.67 -8.31
C ILE A 105 -0.76 -5.13 -8.65
N LEU A 106 -1.73 -6.04 -8.60
CA LEU A 106 -1.51 -7.46 -8.87
C LEU A 106 -1.18 -7.73 -10.34
N TYR A 107 -1.85 -7.06 -11.27
CA TYR A 107 -1.48 -7.13 -12.68
C TYR A 107 -0.05 -6.65 -12.91
N GLY A 108 0.32 -5.50 -12.34
CA GLY A 108 1.67 -4.95 -12.49
C GLY A 108 2.78 -5.76 -11.81
N SER A 109 2.46 -6.50 -10.74
CA SER A 109 3.44 -7.25 -9.95
C SER A 109 3.54 -8.73 -10.32
N CYS A 110 2.40 -9.38 -10.59
CA CYS A 110 2.27 -10.82 -10.80
C CYS A 110 1.78 -11.21 -12.19
N GLY A 111 1.28 -10.25 -12.99
CA GLY A 111 0.68 -10.53 -14.31
C GLY A 111 -0.67 -11.25 -14.23
N LEU A 112 -1.34 -11.24 -13.07
CA LEU A 112 -2.63 -11.89 -12.83
C LEU A 112 -3.51 -10.98 -11.95
N PRO A 113 -4.85 -10.97 -12.14
CA PRO A 113 -5.78 -10.30 -11.22
C PRO A 113 -5.93 -11.06 -9.90
N ARG A 114 -6.67 -10.48 -8.94
CA ARG A 114 -6.98 -11.14 -7.65
C ARG A 114 -7.55 -12.55 -7.82
N ASP A 115 -8.46 -12.74 -8.77
CA ASP A 115 -9.13 -14.03 -9.03
C ASP A 115 -8.19 -15.10 -9.61
N GLY A 116 -7.03 -14.68 -10.13
CA GLY A 116 -5.97 -15.56 -10.62
C GLY A 116 -4.99 -16.01 -9.53
N MET A 117 -5.05 -15.45 -8.32
CA MET A 117 -4.21 -15.83 -7.19
C MET A 117 -4.80 -17.02 -6.40
N LYS A 118 -4.83 -18.21 -7.02
CA LYS A 118 -5.10 -19.48 -6.33
C LYS A 118 -3.86 -20.01 -5.63
#